data_AF-A0AAI9ZID0-F1
#
_entry.id   AF-A0AAI9ZID0-F1
#
_cell.length_a   1.000
_cell.length_b   1.000
_cell.length_c   1.000
_cell.angle_alpha   90.00
_cell.angle_beta   90.00
_cell.angle_gamma   90.00
#
_symmetry.space_group_name_H-M   'P 1'
#
loop_
_entity.id
_entity.type
_entity.pdbx_description
1 polymer ?
#
loop_
_entity_poly.entity_id
_entity_poly.type
_entity_poly.pdbx_seq_one_letter_code
_entity_poly.pdbx_strand_id
1 'polypeptide(L)'
;MPRRRKPPRPGALNDLPPLRIASQIAALQGLYYAGALVLMLFSALVAGTGFTLDTVFGWEAVRGDTTQGWLGAFLWVLDGGFCM
;
A
#
# COMPACT_ATOMS: atom_id res chain seq x y z
N MET A 1 -47.02 29.54 7.11
CA MET A 1 -46.52 28.59 6.09
C MET A 1 -45.14 28.10 6.52
N PRO A 2 -44.93 26.80 6.80
CA PRO A 2 -43.64 26.29 7.23
C PRO A 2 -42.66 26.31 6.04
N ARG A 3 -41.58 27.08 6.17
CA ARG A 3 -40.55 27.24 5.15
C ARG A 3 -39.80 25.90 5.03
N ARG A 4 -40.12 25.12 3.99
CA ARG A 4 -39.51 23.82 3.68
C ARG A 4 -37.98 23.99 3.64
N ARG A 5 -37.28 23.52 4.67
CA ARG A 5 -35.81 23.52 4.72
C ARG A 5 -35.33 22.66 3.56
N LYS A 6 -34.67 23.30 2.59
CA LYS A 6 -34.14 22.65 1.40
C LYS A 6 -33.14 21.58 1.87
N PRO A 7 -33.24 20.32 1.40
CA PRO A 7 -32.27 19.29 1.76
C PRO A 7 -30.87 19.77 1.34
N PRO A 8 -29.83 19.49 2.15
CA PRO A 8 -28.47 19.89 1.83
C PRO A 8 -28.11 19.32 0.46
N ARG A 9 -27.61 20.20 -0.42
CA ARG A 9 -27.22 19.83 -1.79
C ARG A 9 -26.18 18.70 -1.71
N PRO A 10 -26.26 17.64 -2.54
CA PRO A 10 -25.25 16.57 -2.60
C PRO A 10 -23.84 17.04 -2.99
N GLY A 11 -23.67 18.34 -3.30
CA GLY A 11 -22.41 18.95 -3.69
C GLY A 11 -21.41 19.19 -2.54
N ALA A 12 -21.74 18.85 -1.29
CA ALA A 12 -20.76 18.89 -0.18
C ALA A 12 -19.68 17.80 -0.28
N LEU A 13 -19.78 16.88 -1.25
CA LEU A 13 -18.71 15.94 -1.63
C LEU A 13 -17.68 16.55 -2.59
N ASN A 14 -17.95 17.71 -3.22
CA ASN A 14 -17.00 18.38 -4.11
C ASN A 14 -15.98 19.27 -3.39
N ASP A 15 -16.12 19.46 -2.07
CA ASP A 15 -15.18 20.24 -1.25
C ASP A 15 -14.14 19.35 -0.55
N LEU A 16 -13.96 18.09 -0.98
CA LEU A 16 -12.70 17.42 -0.67
C LEU A 16 -11.64 17.98 -1.62
N PRO A 17 -10.74 18.88 -1.16
CA PRO A 17 -9.71 19.40 -2.04
C PRO A 17 -8.90 18.21 -2.56
N PRO A 18 -8.73 18.06 -3.88
CA PRO A 18 -8.07 16.90 -4.50
C PRO A 18 -6.67 16.66 -3.91
N LEU A 19 -6.04 17.74 -3.42
CA LEU A 19 -4.76 17.69 -2.71
C LEU A 19 -4.81 16.88 -1.40
N ARG A 20 -5.90 16.96 -0.63
CA ARG A 20 -6.03 16.19 0.62
C ARG A 20 -6.18 14.71 0.32
N ILE A 21 -6.97 14.35 -0.68
CA ILE A 21 -7.10 12.95 -1.12
C ILE A 21 -5.74 12.43 -1.61
N ALA A 22 -5.02 13.20 -2.44
CA ALA A 22 -3.69 12.84 -2.89
C ALA A 22 -2.71 12.65 -1.71
N SER A 23 -2.74 13.53 -0.71
CA SER A 23 -1.90 13.38 0.49
C SER A 23 -2.26 12.16 1.34
N GLN A 24 -3.55 11.83 1.45
CA GLN A 24 -4.01 10.65 2.18
C GLN A 24 -3.60 9.37 1.47
N ILE A 25 -3.75 9.32 0.14
CA ILE A 25 -3.25 8.22 -0.68
C ILE A 25 -1.74 8.09 -0.53
N ALA A 26 -0.99 9.18 -0.67
CA ALA A 26 0.46 9.16 -0.53
C ALA A 26 0.91 8.71 0.86
N ALA A 27 0.21 9.13 1.92
CA ALA A 27 0.49 8.67 3.29
C ALA A 27 0.22 7.18 3.45
N LEU A 28 -0.90 6.69 2.91
CA LEU A 28 -1.24 5.26 2.96
C LEU A 28 -0.24 4.42 2.16
N GLN A 29 0.08 4.84 0.94
CA GLN A 29 1.09 4.20 0.10
C GLN A 29 2.47 4.23 0.77
N GLY A 30 2.84 5.34 1.40
CA GLY A 30 4.10 5.47 2.13
C GLY A 30 4.19 4.49 3.30
N LEU A 31 3.11 4.34 4.08
CA LEU A 31 3.07 3.39 5.19
C LEU A 31 3.16 1.94 4.67
N TYR A 32 2.45 1.64 3.59
CA TYR A 32 2.44 0.34 2.93
C TYR A 32 3.85 -0.04 2.47
N TYR A 33 4.47 0.79 1.63
CA TYR A 33 5.82 0.48 1.12
C TYR A 33 6.88 0.52 2.21
N ALA A 34 6.70 1.28 3.30
CA ALA A 34 7.60 1.22 4.45
C ALA A 34 7.53 -0.13 5.17
N GLY A 35 6.32 -0.68 5.36
CA GLY A 35 6.11 -2.03 5.90
C GLY A 35 6.75 -3.10 5.04
N ALA A 36 6.42 -3.11 3.74
CA ALA A 36 7.02 -4.00 2.75
C ALA A 36 8.56 -3.94 2.77
N LEU A 37 9.15 -2.74 2.83
CA LEU A 37 10.59 -2.55 2.83
C LEU A 37 11.25 -3.18 4.06
N VAL A 38 10.69 -2.97 5.26
CA VAL A 38 11.22 -3.57 6.49
C VAL A 38 11.14 -5.09 6.44
N LEU A 39 10.01 -5.64 6.01
CA LEU A 39 9.80 -7.08 5.91
C LEU A 39 10.75 -7.72 4.89
N MET A 40 10.84 -7.16 3.69
CA MET A 40 11.71 -7.68 2.63
C MET A 40 13.19 -7.54 2.96
N LEU A 41 13.60 -6.43 3.59
CA LEU A 41 14.97 -6.25 4.06
C LEU A 41 15.32 -7.30 5.11
N PHE A 42 14.46 -7.49 6.11
CA PHE A 42 14.65 -8.51 7.13
C PHE A 42 14.75 -9.91 6.50
N SER A 43 13.84 -10.27 5.62
CA SER A 43 13.85 -11.57 4.95
C SER A 43 15.09 -11.78 4.08
N ALA A 44 15.55 -10.76 3.35
CA ALA A 44 16.77 -10.84 2.56
C ALA A 44 18.01 -11.06 3.44
N LEU A 45 18.11 -10.33 4.55
CA LEU A 45 19.21 -10.49 5.52
C LEU A 45 19.20 -11.88 6.16
N VAL A 46 18.03 -12.40 6.54
CA VAL A 46 17.87 -13.75 7.11
C VAL A 46 18.21 -14.83 6.09
N ALA A 47 17.84 -14.64 4.83
CA ALA A 47 18.16 -15.55 3.74
C ALA A 47 19.62 -15.44 3.25
N GLY A 48 20.37 -14.42 3.68
CA GLY A 48 21.70 -14.13 3.18
C GLY A 48 21.73 -13.69 1.71
N THR A 49 20.62 -13.18 1.19
CA THR A 49 20.50 -12.72 -0.20
C THR A 49 20.75 -11.21 -0.29
N GLY A 50 21.23 -10.75 -1.44
CA GLY A 50 21.44 -9.32 -1.68
C GLY A 50 20.11 -8.57 -1.71
N PHE A 51 19.94 -7.59 -0.82
CA PHE A 51 18.77 -6.71 -0.86
C PHE A 51 18.91 -5.67 -1.98
N THR A 52 17.92 -5.59 -2.85
CA THR A 52 17.87 -4.59 -3.94
C THR A 52 16.49 -3.93 -3.98
N LEU A 53 16.42 -2.70 -4.49
CA LEU A 53 15.12 -2.03 -4.68
C LEU A 53 14.21 -2.77 -5.68
N ASP A 54 14.80 -3.56 -6.58
CA ASP A 54 14.06 -4.42 -7.50
C ASP A 54 13.39 -5.61 -6.77
N THR A 55 13.87 -5.98 -5.58
CA THR A 55 13.17 -6.93 -4.71
C THR A 55 11.87 -6.34 -4.15
N VAL A 56 11.82 -5.01 -3.97
CA VAL A 56 10.66 -4.30 -3.41
C VAL A 56 9.70 -3.82 -4.50
N PHE A 57 10.21 -3.25 -5.58
CA PHE A 57 9.38 -2.67 -6.65
C PHE A 57 9.29 -3.54 -7.90
N GLY A 58 10.19 -4.51 -8.04
CA GLY A 58 10.26 -5.41 -9.19
C GLY A 58 9.44 -6.67 -8.98
N TRP A 59 8.87 -7.16 -10.07
CA TRP A 59 8.10 -8.40 -10.10
C TRP A 59 8.90 -9.57 -10.66
N GLU A 60 10.11 -9.32 -11.17
CA GLU A 60 10.96 -10.36 -11.79
C GLU A 60 11.42 -11.44 -10.82
N ALA A 61 11.55 -11.09 -9.54
CA ALA A 61 11.92 -12.01 -8.47
C ALA A 61 10.74 -12.89 -8.00
N VAL A 62 9.49 -12.50 -8.30
CA VAL A 62 8.28 -13.26 -7.95
C VAL A 62 8.08 -14.38 -8.97
N ARG A 63 9.00 -15.35 -8.93
CA ARG A 63 8.91 -16.56 -9.74
C ARG A 63 8.50 -17.74 -8.87
N GLY A 64 7.53 -18.52 -9.36
CA GLY A 64 7.01 -19.69 -8.65
C GLY A 64 7.96 -20.89 -8.62
N ASP A 65 9.11 -20.80 -9.28
CA ASP A 65 10.16 -21.82 -9.33
C ASP A 65 11.18 -21.69 -8.19
N THR A 66 11.15 -20.59 -7.42
CA THR A 66 12.08 -20.37 -6.30
C THR A 66 11.35 -20.14 -4.98
N THR A 67 11.92 -20.64 -3.89
CA THR A 67 11.41 -20.38 -2.52
C THR A 67 11.41 -18.89 -2.19
N GLN A 68 12.39 -18.14 -2.72
CA GLN A 68 12.49 -16.70 -2.52
C GLN A 68 11.33 -15.95 -3.19
N GLY A 69 10.92 -16.35 -4.40
CA GLY A 69 9.74 -15.76 -5.06
C GLY A 69 8.44 -16.02 -4.30
N TRP A 70 8.26 -17.25 -3.78
CA TRP A 70 7.12 -17.58 -2.91
C TRP A 70 7.15 -16.82 -1.59
N LEU A 71 8.32 -16.68 -0.96
CA LEU A 71 8.48 -15.88 0.26
C LEU A 71 8.11 -14.41 0.01
N GLY A 72 8.60 -13.82 -1.09
CA GLY A 72 8.25 -12.45 -1.48
C GLY A 72 6.75 -12.26 -1.73
N ALA A 73 6.11 -13.19 -2.44
CA ALA A 73 4.66 -13.17 -2.64
C ALA A 73 3.89 -13.28 -1.31
N PHE A 74 4.35 -14.14 -0.40
CA PHE A 74 3.75 -14.30 0.92
C PHE A 74 3.88 -13.04 1.78
N LEU A 75 5.04 -12.38 1.78
CA LEU A 75 5.25 -11.11 2.48
C LEU A 75 4.33 -10.01 1.93
N TRP A 76 4.12 -9.96 0.62
CA TRP A 76 3.17 -9.03 0.01
C TRP A 76 1.72 -9.27 0.48
N VAL A 77 1.30 -10.54 0.59
CA VAL A 77 -0.03 -10.88 1.09
C VAL A 77 -0.17 -10.53 2.58
N LEU A 78 0.87 -10.74 3.40
CA LEU A 78 0.85 -10.35 4.80
C LEU A 78 0.78 -8.83 4.99
N ASP A 79 1.60 -8.09 4.25
CA ASP A 79 1.67 -6.63 4.34
C ASP A 79 0.39 -5.98 3.83
N GLY A 80 -0.12 -6.42 2.68
CA GLY A 80 -1.33 -5.85 2.06
C GLY A 80 -2.66 -6.42 2.54
N GLY A 81 -2.70 -7.66 3.00
CA GLY A 81 -3.93 -8.34 3.42
C GLY A 81 -4.15 -8.40 4.94
N PHE A 82 -3.09 -8.22 5.74
CA PHE A 82 -3.17 -8.34 7.20
C PHE A 82 -2.83 -7.04 7.94
N CYS A 83 -2.04 -6.15 7.34
CA CYS A 83 -1.60 -4.90 7.95
C CYS A 83 -2.37 -3.64 7.49
N MET A 84 -3.26 -3.74 6.49
CA MET A 84 -4.20 -2.69 6.06
C MET A 84 -5.62 -3.23 5.85
#